data_AF-A0A162FYE5-F1
#
_entry.id   AF-A0A162FYE5-F1
#
_cell.length_a   1.000
_cell.length_b   1.000
_cell.length_c   1.000
_cell.angle_alpha   90.00
_cell.angle_beta   90.00
_cell.angle_gamma   90.00
#
_symmetry.space_group_name_H-M   'P 1'
#
loop_
_entity.id
_entity.type
_entity.pdbx_description
1 polymer ?
#
loop_
_entity_poly.entity_id
_entity_poly.type
_entity_poly.pdbx_seq_one_letter_code
_entity_poly.pdbx_strand_id
1 'polypeptide(L)'
;MDKKLQALREQQLSDLLERTIGMMNPDQAQRVTDYLDHGEYALCLDQLAYELSEIDEPLPTNVIQTIVSLGTTMGLDPRSWQVLRSE
;
A
#
# COMPACT_ATOMS: atom_id res chain seq x y z
N MET A 1 -12.92 17.67 4.73
CA MET A 1 -12.51 16.46 4.00
C MET A 1 -13.76 15.61 3.78
N ASP A 2 -14.00 15.13 2.56
CA ASP A 2 -15.24 14.41 2.23
C ASP A 2 -15.20 13.00 2.83
N LYS A 3 -16.09 12.69 3.78
CA LYS A 3 -16.13 11.39 4.48
C LYS A 3 -16.27 10.21 3.52
N LYS A 4 -16.91 10.42 2.35
CA LYS A 4 -17.05 9.39 1.32
C LYS A 4 -15.73 9.09 0.64
N LEU A 5 -14.94 10.12 0.37
CA LEU A 5 -13.63 9.98 -0.25
C LEU A 5 -12.65 9.26 0.68
N GLN A 6 -12.73 9.55 1.98
CA GLN A 6 -11.95 8.84 2.98
C GLN A 6 -12.30 7.35 3.03
N ALA A 7 -13.58 6.99 3.19
CA ALA A 7 -14.01 5.59 3.23
C ALA A 7 -13.65 4.81 1.96
N LEU A 8 -13.72 5.45 0.78
CA LEU A 8 -13.31 4.84 -0.47
C LEU A 8 -11.81 4.49 -0.48
N ARG A 9 -10.96 5.38 0.03
CA ARG A 9 -9.50 5.15 0.10
C ARG A 9 -9.15 4.04 1.08
N GLU A 10 -9.82 4.01 2.22
CA GLU A 10 -9.66 2.95 3.22
C GLU A 10 -10.01 1.59 2.63
N GLN A 11 -11.12 1.51 1.90
CA GLN A 11 -11.51 0.30 1.17
C GLN A 11 -10.47 -0.08 0.10
N GLN A 12 -10.01 0.88 -0.71
CA GLN A 12 -9.00 0.62 -1.73
C GLN A 12 -7.67 0.12 -1.14
N LEU A 13 -7.26 0.64 0.01
CA LEU A 13 -6.07 0.18 0.72
C LEU A 13 -6.25 -1.23 1.28
N SER A 14 -7.42 -1.53 1.85
CA SER A 14 -7.74 -2.89 2.31
C SER A 14 -7.74 -3.89 1.16
N ASP A 15 -8.38 -3.56 0.03
CA ASP A 15 -8.40 -4.40 -1.17
C ASP A 15 -6.99 -4.61 -1.74
N LEU A 16 -6.14 -3.57 -1.67
CA LEU A 16 -4.75 -3.66 -2.09
C LEU A 16 -3.97 -4.62 -1.20
N LEU A 17 -4.14 -4.51 0.13
CA LEU A 17 -3.50 -5.39 1.10
C LEU A 17 -3.85 -6.85 0.88
N GLU A 18 -5.14 -7.17 0.70
CA GLU A 18 -5.57 -8.55 0.45
C GLU A 18 -4.88 -9.18 -0.77
N ARG A 19 -4.58 -8.37 -1.79
CA ARG A 19 -3.92 -8.84 -3.03
C ARG A 19 -2.42 -9.03 -2.85
N THR A 20 -1.79 -8.25 -1.98
CA THR A 20 -0.33 -8.21 -1.81
C THR A 20 0.16 -8.98 -0.59
N ILE A 21 -0.71 -9.30 0.37
CA ILE A 21 -0.31 -9.93 1.63
C ILE A 21 0.34 -11.30 1.43
N GLY A 22 -0.08 -12.05 0.42
CA GLY A 22 0.52 -13.33 0.06
C GLY A 22 1.90 -13.23 -0.58
N MET A 23 2.33 -12.03 -0.98
CA MET A 23 3.67 -11.78 -1.54
C MET A 23 4.69 -11.48 -0.44
N MET A 24 4.23 -11.12 0.76
CA MET A 24 5.04 -10.76 1.90
C MET A 24 5.20 -11.94 2.86
N ASN A 25 6.27 -11.97 3.64
CA ASN A 25 6.36 -12.91 4.76
C ASN A 25 5.42 -12.48 5.91
N PRO A 26 5.11 -13.39 6.86
CA PRO A 26 4.15 -13.08 7.93
C PRO A 26 4.51 -11.87 8.79
N ASP A 27 5.80 -11.63 9.04
CA ASP A 27 6.25 -10.50 9.86
C ASP A 27 6.08 -9.16 9.13
N GLN A 28 6.34 -9.15 7.81
CA GLN A 28 6.08 -7.99 6.95
C GLN A 28 4.58 -7.69 6.87
N ALA A 29 3.78 -8.73 6.62
CA ALA A 29 2.33 -8.62 6.58
C ALA A 29 1.77 -8.03 7.88
N GLN A 30 2.22 -8.54 9.04
CA GLN A 30 1.78 -8.07 10.35
C GLN A 30 2.09 -6.58 10.56
N ARG A 31 3.32 -6.13 10.23
CA ARG A 31 3.70 -4.72 10.37
C ARG A 31 2.78 -3.79 9.57
N VAL A 32 2.40 -4.20 8.36
CA VAL A 32 1.52 -3.40 7.50
C VAL A 32 0.09 -3.39 8.03
N THR A 33 -0.42 -4.54 8.52
CA THR A 33 -1.77 -4.64 9.07
C THR A 33 -1.94 -3.89 10.39
N ASP A 34 -0.89 -3.79 11.22
CA ASP A 34 -0.93 -3.01 12.46
C ASP A 34 -1.30 -1.54 12.21
N TYR A 35 -0.74 -0.93 11.15
CA TYR A 35 -1.09 0.43 10.74
C TYR A 35 -2.54 0.54 10.24
N LEU A 36 -3.05 -0.50 9.57
CA LEU A 36 -4.44 -0.53 9.13
C LEU A 36 -5.41 -0.56 10.33
N ASP A 37 -5.13 -1.42 11.31
CA ASP A 37 -5.95 -1.60 12.51
C ASP A 37 -6.00 -0.35 13.39
N HIS A 38 -4.92 0.44 13.37
CA HIS A 38 -4.84 1.72 14.09
C HIS A 38 -5.42 2.91 13.29
N GLY A 39 -5.90 2.69 12.07
CA GLY A 39 -6.42 3.76 11.21
C GLY A 39 -5.34 4.69 10.66
N GLU A 40 -4.09 4.27 10.69
CA GLU A 40 -2.92 5.01 10.21
C GLU A 40 -2.70 4.75 8.71
N TYR A 41 -3.72 4.99 7.87
CA TYR A 41 -3.75 4.59 6.46
C TYR A 41 -2.58 5.09 5.61
N ALA A 42 -2.09 6.30 5.93
CA ALA A 42 -0.95 6.89 5.25
C ALA A 42 0.35 6.12 5.54
N LEU A 43 0.57 5.74 6.81
CA LEU A 43 1.70 4.90 7.22
C LEU A 43 1.55 3.47 6.70
N CYS A 44 0.32 2.96 6.70
CA CYS A 44 0.01 1.64 6.16
C CYS A 44 0.40 1.52 4.67
N LEU A 45 0.04 2.51 3.84
CA LEU A 45 0.42 2.51 2.43
C LEU A 45 1.92 2.67 2.22
N ASP A 46 2.58 3.53 3.00
CA ASP A 46 4.03 3.75 2.93
C ASP A 46 4.79 2.47 3.31
N GLN A 47 4.41 1.83 4.42
CA GLN A 47 4.98 0.55 4.84
C GLN A 47 4.72 -0.54 3.81
N LEU A 48 3.50 -0.61 3.24
CA LEU A 48 3.19 -1.57 2.19
C LEU A 48 4.12 -1.40 0.98
N ALA A 49 4.31 -0.16 0.51
CA ALA A 49 5.20 0.12 -0.62
C ALA A 49 6.65 -0.27 -0.31
N TYR A 50 7.12 0.01 0.91
CA TYR A 50 8.44 -0.42 1.37
C TYR A 50 8.58 -1.95 1.36
N GLU A 51 7.68 -2.68 1.99
CA GLU A 51 7.78 -4.15 2.07
C GLU A 51 7.69 -4.80 0.68
N LEU A 52 6.86 -4.24 -0.21
CA LEU A 52 6.77 -4.66 -1.60
C LEU A 52 8.01 -4.34 -2.43
N SER A 53 8.78 -3.31 -2.06
CA SER A 53 10.03 -2.95 -2.76
C SER A 53 11.18 -3.90 -2.44
N GLU A 54 11.12 -4.57 -1.29
CA GLU A 54 12.08 -5.57 -0.85
C GLU A 54 11.82 -6.97 -1.46
N ILE A 55 10.72 -7.12 -2.22
CA ILE A 55 10.40 -8.34 -2.95
C ILE A 55 11.22 -8.38 -4.24
N ASP A 56 11.83 -9.53 -4.53
CA ASP A 56 12.66 -9.70 -5.72
C ASP A 56 11.80 -9.76 -6.99
N GLU A 57 10.63 -10.39 -6.92
CA GLU A 57 9.69 -10.52 -8.02
C GLU A 57 9.05 -9.20 -8.43
N PRO A 58 8.83 -8.99 -9.75
CA PRO A 58 8.08 -7.85 -10.22
C PRO A 58 6.61 -7.92 -9.78
N LEU A 59 6.02 -6.75 -9.54
CA LEU A 59 4.64 -6.63 -9.10
C LEU A 59 3.70 -6.44 -10.29
N PRO A 60 2.43 -6.88 -10.15
CA PRO A 60 1.42 -6.56 -11.14
C PRO A 60 1.27 -5.05 -11.35
N THR A 61 1.17 -4.62 -12.61
CA THR A 61 1.10 -3.19 -12.95
C THR A 61 -0.06 -2.47 -12.25
N ASN A 62 -1.20 -3.14 -12.07
CA ASN A 62 -2.37 -2.61 -11.38
C ASN A 62 -2.12 -2.36 -9.88
N VAL A 63 -1.25 -3.14 -9.22
CA VAL A 63 -0.85 -2.95 -7.82
C VAL A 63 -0.07 -1.64 -7.71
N ILE A 64 0.95 -1.46 -8.55
CA ILE A 64 1.76 -0.24 -8.57
C ILE A 64 0.90 0.99 -8.88
N GLN A 65 0.01 0.92 -9.87
CA GLN A 65 -0.91 2.01 -10.20
C GLN A 65 -1.82 2.38 -9.03
N THR A 66 -2.29 1.39 -8.27
CA THR A 66 -3.14 1.61 -7.09
C THR A 66 -2.34 2.30 -5.97
N ILE A 67 -1.10 1.86 -5.72
CA ILE A 67 -0.20 2.48 -4.74
C ILE A 67 0.08 3.94 -5.10
N VAL A 68 0.45 4.21 -6.36
CA VAL A 68 0.74 5.56 -6.85
C VAL A 68 -0.49 6.46 -6.72
N SER A 69 -1.67 5.96 -7.07
CA SER A 69 -2.93 6.71 -6.97
C SER A 69 -3.24 7.06 -5.51
N LEU A 70 -3.23 6.07 -4.61
CA LEU A 70 -3.50 6.29 -3.19
C LEU A 70 -2.47 7.24 -2.58
N GLY A 71 -1.18 7.03 -2.83
CA GLY A 71 -0.09 7.85 -2.29
C GLY A 71 -0.19 9.31 -2.74
N THR A 72 -0.48 9.54 -4.03
CA THR A 72 -0.72 10.88 -4.56
C THR A 72 -1.91 11.56 -3.91
N THR A 73 -3.04 10.83 -3.75
CA THR A 73 -4.25 11.41 -3.15
C THR A 73 -4.16 11.65 -1.64
N MET A 74 -3.26 10.93 -0.95
CA MET A 74 -2.93 11.11 0.46
C MET A 74 -1.83 12.15 0.70
N GLY A 75 -1.16 12.63 -0.37
CA GLY A 75 -0.07 13.61 -0.27
C GLY A 75 1.23 13.02 0.30
N LEU A 76 1.45 11.72 0.11
CA LEU A 76 2.63 11.02 0.57
C LEU A 76 3.84 11.26 -0.35
N ASP A 77 5.05 11.12 0.21
CA ASP A 77 6.29 11.24 -0.56
C ASP A 77 6.48 10.00 -1.46
N PRO A 78 6.74 10.17 -2.77
CA PRO A 78 6.80 9.05 -3.69
C PRO A 78 8.04 8.17 -3.58
N ARG A 79 9.01 8.52 -2.72
CA ARG A 79 10.24 7.74 -2.52
C ARG A 79 9.99 6.24 -2.31
N SER A 80 8.97 5.89 -1.53
CA SER A 80 8.69 4.50 -1.15
C SER A 80 8.14 3.63 -2.27
N TRP A 81 7.49 4.22 -3.30
CA TRP A 81 6.92 3.45 -4.41
C TRP A 81 7.54 3.73 -5.79
N GLN A 82 8.46 4.69 -5.90
CA GLN A 82 9.23 4.94 -7.13
C GLN A 82 10.18 3.79 -7.49
N VAL A 83 10.56 2.98 -6.52
CA VAL A 83 11.48 1.84 -6.68
C VAL A 83 10.77 0.55 -7.08
N LEU A 84 9.43 0.53 -7.07
CA LEU A 84 8.66 -0.65 -7.42
C LEU A 84 8.84 -0.99 -8.90
N ARG A 85 9.07 -2.28 -9.18
CA ARG A 85 9.26 -2.82 -10.53
C ARG A 85 7.99 -3.52 -10.98
N SER A 86 7.49 -3.17 -12.16
CA SER A 86 6.35 -3.86 -12.78
C SER A 86 6.80 -5.10 -13.55
N GLU A 87 5.89 -6.07 -13.69
CA GLU A 87 6.02 -7.19 -14.63
C GLU A 87 6.10 -6.77 -16.10
#